data_AF-A0ABD6ERM7-F1
#
_entry.id   AF-A0ABD6ERM7-F1
#
_cell.length_a   1.000
_cell.length_b   1.000
_cell.length_c   1.000
_cell.angle_alpha   90.00
_cell.angle_beta   90.00
_cell.angle_gamma   90.00
#
_symmetry.space_group_name_H-M   'P 1'
#
loop_
_entity.id
_entity.type
_entity.pdbx_description
1 polymer ?
#
loop_
_entity_poly.entity_id
_entity_poly.type
_entity_poly.pdbx_seq_one_letter_code
_entity_poly.pdbx_strand_id
1 'polypeptide(L)'
;MKTTEVEELVSRLESQRIQREIAYRQSIEERKYAYALAKARENFKWLVPGGILVAFVSGISAFHHKNVIHTLPIPAVLVYLGYETHRCYGSNFDNIKKEAERIISEETGTPLRPLTLFEVRQRSSEYLHPSSQSASDVRS
;
A
#
# COMPACT_ATOMS: atom_id res chain seq x y z
N MET A 1 6.19 -16.47 -45.75
CA MET A 1 5.04 -16.97 -44.98
C MET A 1 5.41 -17.54 -43.60
N LYS A 2 6.64 -18.03 -43.36
CA LYS A 2 7.08 -18.52 -42.02
C LYS A 2 7.49 -17.43 -41.02
N THR A 3 7.83 -16.23 -41.48
CA THR A 3 8.35 -15.15 -40.62
C THR A 3 7.26 -14.53 -39.74
N THR A 4 6.04 -14.40 -40.26
CA THR A 4 4.88 -13.86 -39.54
C THR A 4 4.41 -14.75 -38.40
N GLU A 5 4.45 -16.09 -38.56
CA GLU A 5 4.12 -17.03 -37.49
C GLU A 5 5.14 -16.98 -36.34
N VAL A 6 6.42 -16.78 -36.67
CA VAL A 6 7.50 -16.66 -35.66
C VAL A 6 7.33 -15.37 -34.87
N GLU A 7 6.99 -14.26 -35.53
CA GLU A 7 6.77 -12.97 -34.89
C GLU A 7 5.55 -12.99 -33.95
N GLU A 8 4.45 -13.63 -34.36
CA GLU A 8 3.27 -13.82 -33.52
C GLU A 8 3.58 -14.69 -32.29
N LEU A 9 4.35 -15.76 -32.46
CA LEU A 9 4.79 -16.63 -31.37
C LEU A 9 5.67 -15.88 -30.36
N VAL A 10 6.63 -15.08 -30.84
CA VAL A 10 7.50 -14.27 -29.96
C VAL A 10 6.69 -13.25 -29.18
N SER A 11 5.81 -12.50 -29.84
CA SER A 11 4.93 -11.51 -29.20
C SER A 11 4.02 -12.14 -28.12
N ARG A 12 3.50 -13.34 -28.40
CA ARG A 12 2.67 -14.09 -27.43
C ARG A 12 3.48 -14.54 -26.22
N LEU A 13 4.71 -14.98 -26.41
CA LEU A 13 5.62 -15.40 -25.32
C LEU A 13 6.03 -14.22 -24.45
N GLU A 14 6.35 -13.07 -25.05
CA GLU A 14 6.68 -11.84 -24.33
C GLU A 14 5.48 -11.36 -23.51
N SER A 15 4.30 -11.33 -24.12
CA SER A 15 3.05 -11.00 -23.42
C SER A 15 2.84 -11.90 -22.21
N GLN A 16 3.00 -13.22 -22.34
CA GLN A 16 2.85 -14.14 -21.22
C GLN A 16 3.91 -13.92 -20.12
N ARG A 17 5.16 -13.62 -20.49
CA ARG A 17 6.21 -13.29 -19.51
C ARG A 17 5.87 -12.04 -18.73
N ILE A 18 5.45 -10.97 -19.41
CA ILE A 18 5.04 -9.71 -18.78
C ILE A 18 3.89 -9.95 -17.80
N GLN A 19 2.88 -10.73 -18.19
CA GLN A 19 1.74 -11.05 -17.33
C GLN A 19 2.16 -11.77 -16.04
N ARG A 20 3.07 -12.75 -16.16
CA ARG A 20 3.59 -13.48 -14.99
C ARG A 20 4.40 -12.58 -14.08
N GLU A 21 5.24 -11.72 -14.65
CA GLU A 21 6.06 -10.77 -13.88
C GLU A 21 5.19 -9.77 -13.11
N ILE A 22 4.14 -9.25 -13.73
CA ILE A 22 3.19 -8.33 -13.06
C ILE A 22 2.46 -9.05 -11.93
N ALA A 23 1.90 -10.24 -12.18
CA ALA A 23 1.21 -11.02 -11.15
C ALA A 23 2.16 -11.38 -9.99
N TYR A 24 3.41 -11.71 -10.30
CA TYR A 24 4.43 -11.99 -9.30
C TYR A 24 4.73 -10.76 -8.44
N ARG A 25 4.92 -9.58 -9.05
CA ARG A 25 5.15 -8.33 -8.33
C ARG A 25 3.99 -7.96 -7.42
N GLN A 26 2.75 -8.09 -7.89
CA GLN A 26 1.57 -7.86 -7.07
C GLN A 26 1.53 -8.77 -5.84
N SER A 27 1.81 -10.07 -6.04
CA SER A 27 1.87 -11.01 -4.91
C SER A 27 2.97 -10.69 -3.90
N ILE A 28 4.12 -10.16 -4.36
CA ILE A 28 5.21 -9.73 -3.48
C ILE A 28 4.82 -8.47 -2.71
N GLU A 29 4.18 -7.51 -3.37
CA GLU A 29 3.72 -6.28 -2.73
C GLU A 29 2.72 -6.58 -1.63
N GLU A 30 1.68 -7.37 -1.91
CA GLU A 30 0.71 -7.81 -0.89
C GLU A 30 1.37 -8.48 0.31
N ARG A 31 2.36 -9.36 0.06
CA ARG A 31 3.14 -10.01 1.13
C ARG A 31 3.99 -9.03 1.94
N LYS A 32 4.62 -8.06 1.28
CA LYS A 32 5.40 -7.00 1.96
C LYS A 32 4.50 -6.17 2.88
N TYR A 33 3.30 -5.83 2.43
CA TYR A 33 2.33 -5.09 3.25
C TYR A 33 1.89 -5.90 4.46
N ALA A 34 1.49 -7.17 4.25
CA ALA A 34 1.11 -8.05 5.35
C ALA A 34 2.24 -8.23 6.37
N TYR A 35 3.48 -8.38 5.90
CA TYR A 35 4.66 -8.50 6.75
C TYR A 35 4.95 -7.23 7.55
N ALA A 36 4.85 -6.05 6.93
CA ALA A 36 5.06 -4.77 7.61
C ALA A 36 4.04 -4.58 8.75
N LEU A 37 2.77 -4.91 8.50
CA LEU A 37 1.71 -4.84 9.50
C LEU A 37 1.94 -5.84 10.64
N ALA A 38 2.31 -7.08 10.32
CA ALA A 38 2.64 -8.09 11.33
C ALA A 38 3.83 -7.66 12.20
N LYS A 39 4.88 -7.10 11.60
CA LYS A 39 6.06 -6.59 12.30
C LYS A 39 5.70 -5.44 13.26
N ALA A 40 4.86 -4.50 12.82
CA ALA A 40 4.40 -3.40 13.66
C ALA A 40 3.62 -3.92 14.89
N ARG A 41 2.70 -4.86 14.67
CA ARG A 41 1.92 -5.49 15.76
C ARG A 41 2.80 -6.25 16.75
N GLU A 42 3.82 -6.95 16.26
CA GLU A 42 4.75 -7.67 17.13
C GLU A 42 5.58 -6.69 17.97
N ASN A 43 6.12 -5.62 17.38
CA ASN A 43 6.80 -4.57 18.14
C ASN A 43 5.88 -3.94 19.19
N PHE A 44 4.61 -3.71 18.85
CA PHE A 44 3.63 -3.16 19.79
C PHE A 44 3.38 -4.09 20.99
N LYS A 45 3.28 -5.41 20.77
CA LYS A 45 3.15 -6.38 21.88
C LYS A 45 4.30 -6.30 22.88
N TRP A 46 5.50 -5.93 22.45
CA TRP A 46 6.65 -5.77 23.35
C TRP A 46 6.73 -4.36 23.97
N LEU A 47 6.33 -3.33 23.24
CA LEU A 47 6.32 -1.95 23.71
C LEU A 47 5.26 -1.68 24.78
N VAL A 48 4.05 -2.26 24.63
CA VAL A 48 2.95 -2.09 25.59
C VAL A 48 3.31 -2.51 27.01
N PRO A 49 3.76 -3.76 27.28
CA PRO A 49 4.09 -4.18 28.63
C PRO A 49 5.29 -3.39 29.20
N GLY A 50 6.26 -3.02 28.36
CA GLY A 50 7.39 -2.19 28.77
C GLY A 50 6.95 -0.78 29.19
N GLY A 51 6.10 -0.14 28.39
CA GLY A 51 5.54 1.19 28.71
C GLY A 51 4.65 1.16 29.95
N ILE A 52 3.82 0.13 30.10
CA ILE A 52 2.99 -0.08 31.30
C ILE A 52 3.88 -0.22 32.53
N LEU A 53 4.93 -1.05 32.48
CA LEU A 53 5.86 -1.24 33.59
C LEU A 53 6.54 0.08 33.99
N VAL A 54 7.03 0.86 33.01
CA VAL A 54 7.65 2.17 33.25
C VAL A 54 6.64 3.12 33.91
N ALA A 55 5.41 3.18 33.40
CA ALA A 55 4.36 4.02 33.98
C ALA A 55 4.02 3.61 35.42
N PHE A 56 3.94 2.30 35.71
CA PHE A 56 3.69 1.78 37.05
C PHE A 56 4.83 2.12 38.02
N VAL A 57 6.09 1.88 37.64
CA VAL A 57 7.25 2.19 38.49
C VAL A 57 7.35 3.70 38.74
N SER A 58 7.13 4.51 37.70
CA SER A 58 7.12 5.97 37.80
C SER A 58 6.00 6.48 38.71
N GLY A 59 4.80 5.89 38.62
CA GLY A 59 3.65 6.23 39.46
C GLY A 59 3.87 5.88 40.93
N ILE A 60 4.40 4.68 41.22
CA ILE A 60 4.74 4.25 42.59
C ILE A 60 5.82 5.17 43.17
N SER A 61 6.86 5.49 42.40
CA SER A 61 7.92 6.40 42.83
C SER A 61 7.40 7.80 43.14
N ALA A 62 6.52 8.35 42.28
CA ALA A 62 5.88 9.65 42.51
C ALA A 62 5.01 9.66 43.77
N PHE A 63 4.27 8.57 44.05
CA PHE A 63 3.44 8.45 45.25
C PHE A 63 4.29 8.37 46.53
N HIS A 64 5.39 7.61 46.49
CA HIS A 64 6.29 7.44 47.63
C HIS A 64 7.08 8.72 47.95
N HIS A 65 7.60 9.42 46.93
CA HIS A 65 8.40 10.63 47.13
C HIS A 65 7.60 11.94 47.17
N LYS A 66 6.27 11.92 46.90
CA LYS A 66 5.41 13.11 46.75
C LYS A 66 5.97 14.17 45.80
N ASN A 67 6.82 13.77 44.84
CA ASN A 67 7.53 14.70 43.98
C ASN A 67 6.98 14.61 42.54
N VAL A 68 6.42 15.71 42.06
CA VAL A 68 5.69 15.78 40.77
C VAL A 68 6.60 15.51 39.57
N ILE A 69 7.91 15.71 39.71
CA ILE A 69 8.90 15.46 38.65
C ILE A 69 8.89 13.98 38.19
N HIS A 70 8.60 13.03 39.09
CA HIS A 70 8.50 11.61 38.73
C HIS A 70 7.22 11.24 37.97
N THR A 71 6.29 12.18 37.76
CA THR A 71 5.12 11.96 36.88
C THR A 71 5.39 12.31 35.42
N LEU A 72 6.50 13.00 35.12
CA LEU A 72 6.87 13.41 33.76
C LEU A 72 6.97 12.27 32.71
N PRO A 73 7.43 11.05 33.05
CA PRO A 73 7.53 9.96 32.07
C PRO A 73 6.17 9.40 31.65
N ILE A 74 5.14 9.55 32.50
CA ILE A 74 3.81 8.96 32.29
C ILE A 74 3.12 9.56 31.06
N PRO A 75 2.97 10.90 30.90
CA PRO A 75 2.39 11.47 29.70
C PRO A 75 3.24 11.18 28.46
N ALA A 76 4.57 11.15 28.57
CA ALA A 76 5.44 10.81 27.44
C ALA A 76 5.20 9.38 26.94
N VAL A 77 5.09 8.41 27.86
CA VAL A 77 4.79 7.01 27.55
C VAL A 77 3.37 6.87 26.98
N LEU A 78 2.38 7.58 27.53
CA LEU A 78 1.01 7.57 27.02
C LEU A 78 0.90 8.14 25.60
N VAL A 79 1.56 9.26 25.31
CA VAL A 79 1.58 9.85 23.96
C VAL A 79 2.27 8.91 22.98
N TYR A 80 3.40 8.32 23.36
CA TYR A 80 4.13 7.37 22.53
C TYR A 80 3.31 6.09 22.25
N LEU A 81 2.72 5.49 23.29
CA LEU A 81 1.84 4.33 23.13
C LEU A 81 0.59 4.67 22.33
N GLY A 82 -0.02 5.82 22.55
CA GLY A 82 -1.17 6.29 21.78
C GLY A 82 -0.83 6.44 20.29
N TYR A 83 0.33 7.01 19.99
CA TYR A 83 0.83 7.12 18.61
C TYR A 83 1.08 5.75 17.97
N GLU A 84 1.79 4.84 18.66
CA GLU A 84 2.04 3.49 18.14
C GLU A 84 0.75 2.65 18.03
N THR A 85 -0.20 2.82 18.94
CA THR A 85 -1.53 2.19 18.85
C THR A 85 -2.29 2.70 17.64
N HIS A 86 -2.31 4.01 17.44
CA HIS A 86 -2.97 4.64 16.30
C HIS A 86 -2.30 4.26 14.97
N ARG A 87 -0.99 4.01 14.95
CA ARG A 87 -0.28 3.47 13.78
C ARG A 87 -0.55 1.99 13.52
N CYS A 88 -0.61 1.17 14.57
CA CYS A 88 -0.80 -0.29 14.42
C CYS A 88 -2.25 -0.71 14.18
N TYR A 89 -3.21 0.03 14.76
CA TYR A 89 -4.63 -0.32 14.77
C TYR A 89 -5.56 0.76 14.21
N GLY A 90 -5.07 1.96 13.93
CA GLY A 90 -5.90 3.01 13.34
C GLY A 90 -6.23 2.73 11.87
N SER A 91 -7.31 3.33 11.38
CA SER A 91 -7.70 3.32 9.96
C SER A 91 -6.71 4.08 9.05
N ASN A 92 -5.53 4.42 9.55
CA ASN A 92 -4.52 5.17 8.82
C ASN A 92 -4.07 4.42 7.57
N PHE A 93 -4.02 3.09 7.59
CA PHE A 93 -3.70 2.34 6.38
C PHE A 93 -4.77 2.49 5.30
N ASP A 94 -6.04 2.37 5.66
CA ASP A 94 -7.16 2.57 4.72
C ASP A 94 -7.24 4.04 4.26
N ASN A 95 -6.95 5.00 5.14
CA ASN A 95 -6.89 6.41 4.81
C ASN A 95 -5.71 6.74 3.90
N ILE A 96 -4.51 6.18 4.15
CA ILE A 96 -3.33 6.34 3.29
C ILE A 96 -3.60 5.71 1.92
N LYS A 97 -4.24 4.54 1.88
CA LYS A 97 -4.64 3.91 0.62
C LYS A 97 -5.65 4.78 -0.13
N LYS A 98 -6.68 5.26 0.56
CA LYS A 98 -7.71 6.14 -0.01
C LYS A 98 -7.14 7.48 -0.49
N GLU A 99 -6.16 8.03 0.23
CA GLU A 99 -5.50 9.28 -0.14
C GLU A 99 -4.50 9.09 -1.28
N ALA A 100 -3.79 7.96 -1.30
CA ALA A 100 -2.98 7.57 -2.46
C ALA A 100 -3.86 7.36 -3.71
N GLU A 101 -5.03 6.70 -3.56
CA GLU A 101 -6.06 6.58 -4.59
C GLU A 101 -6.53 7.95 -5.08
N ARG A 102 -6.76 8.89 -4.16
CA ARG A 102 -7.18 10.27 -4.47
C ARG A 102 -6.12 11.03 -5.26
N ILE A 103 -4.87 11.09 -4.78
CA ILE A 103 -3.77 11.82 -5.42
C ILE A 103 -3.51 11.30 -6.84
N ILE A 104 -3.53 9.99 -7.04
CA ILE A 104 -3.31 9.40 -8.36
C ILE A 104 -4.52 9.62 -9.28
N SER A 105 -5.75 9.59 -8.75
CA SER A 105 -6.94 9.94 -9.53
C SER A 105 -6.95 11.42 -9.96
N GLU A 106 -6.44 12.32 -9.12
CA GLU A 106 -6.27 13.75 -9.41
C GLU A 106 -5.15 14.01 -10.44
N GLU A 107 -4.00 13.31 -10.33
CA GLU A 107 -2.86 13.53 -11.23
C GLU A 107 -2.94 12.73 -12.55
N THR A 108 -3.59 11.57 -12.57
CA THR A 108 -3.53 10.62 -13.71
C THR A 108 -4.91 10.35 -14.34
N GLY A 109 -6.01 10.84 -13.75
CA GLY A 109 -7.37 10.58 -14.24
C GLY A 109 -7.76 9.09 -14.28
N THR A 110 -6.93 8.20 -13.71
CA THR A 110 -7.13 6.75 -13.74
C THR A 110 -7.04 6.19 -12.32
N PRO A 111 -8.04 5.42 -11.87
CA PRO A 111 -8.06 4.88 -10.52
C PRO A 111 -6.96 3.82 -10.33
N LEU A 112 -6.48 3.72 -9.10
CA LEU A 112 -5.48 2.77 -8.57
C LEU A 112 -5.96 1.30 -8.58
N ARG A 113 -6.89 0.94 -9.48
CA ARG A 113 -7.09 -0.46 -9.81
C ARG A 113 -5.78 -0.94 -10.43
N PRO A 114 -5.24 -2.10 -10.02
CA PRO A 114 -4.15 -2.71 -10.77
C PRO A 114 -4.60 -2.79 -12.22
N LEU A 115 -3.91 -2.06 -13.11
CA LEU A 115 -4.25 -1.97 -14.53
C LEU A 115 -4.45 -3.39 -15.02
N THR A 116 -5.71 -3.73 -15.26
CA THR A 116 -6.03 -5.11 -15.59
C THR A 116 -5.38 -5.39 -16.93
N LEU A 117 -4.89 -6.61 -17.14
CA LEU A 117 -4.31 -6.99 -18.43
C LEU A 117 -5.29 -6.74 -19.59
N PHE A 118 -6.59 -6.73 -19.28
CA PHE A 118 -7.66 -6.28 -20.16
C PHE A 118 -7.54 -4.80 -20.54
N GLU A 119 -7.42 -3.88 -19.57
CA GLU A 119 -7.23 -2.44 -19.85
C GLU A 119 -5.92 -2.13 -20.56
N VAL A 120 -4.81 -2.81 -20.22
CA VAL A 120 -3.53 -2.64 -20.93
C VAL A 120 -3.67 -3.12 -22.38
N ARG A 121 -4.32 -4.27 -22.59
CA ARG A 121 -4.58 -4.82 -23.93
C ARG A 121 -5.51 -3.92 -24.73
N GLN A 122 -6.58 -3.42 -24.12
CA GLN A 122 -7.53 -2.51 -24.74
C GLN A 122 -6.84 -1.22 -25.18
N ARG A 123 -6.05 -0.60 -24.30
CA ARG A 123 -5.27 0.60 -24.61
C ARG A 123 -4.22 0.33 -25.72
N SER A 124 -3.57 -0.83 -25.69
CA SER A 124 -2.63 -1.22 -26.76
C SER A 124 -3.31 -1.46 -28.12
N SER A 125 -4.52 -2.04 -28.13
CA SER A 125 -5.30 -2.23 -29.36
C SER A 125 -5.79 -0.91 -29.95
N GLU A 126 -6.03 0.09 -29.11
CA GLU A 126 -6.40 1.45 -29.48
C GLU A 126 -5.25 2.18 -30.20
N TYR A 127 -4.00 1.95 -29.77
CA TYR A 127 -2.80 2.48 -30.46
C TYR A 127 -2.40 1.70 -31.72
N LEU A 128 -2.73 0.40 -31.80
CA LEU A 128 -2.45 -0.44 -32.96
C LEU A 128 -3.48 -0.28 -34.09
N HIS A 129 -4.69 0.20 -33.80
CA HIS A 129 -5.75 0.49 -34.77
C HIS A 129 -6.28 1.93 -34.71
N PRO A 130 -5.48 2.96 -35.04
CA PRO A 130 -5.95 4.35 -35.09
C PRO A 130 -6.92 4.62 -36.27
N SER A 131 -7.13 3.68 -37.20
CA SER A 131 -7.81 3.92 -38.47
C SER A 131 -9.30 3.57 -38.53
N SER A 132 -9.92 3.04 -37.47
CA SER A 132 -11.34 2.61 -37.51
C SER A 132 -12.34 3.54 -36.81
N GLN A 133 -11.91 4.54 -36.03
CA GLN A 133 -12.82 5.52 -35.41
C GLN A 133 -12.96 6.84 -36.20
N SER A 134 -11.96 7.22 -37.01
CA SER A 134 -12.03 8.41 -37.86
C SER A 134 -13.05 8.29 -39.01
N ALA A 135 -13.44 7.07 -39.40
CA ALA A 135 -14.37 6.85 -40.52
C ALA A 135 -15.87 6.88 -40.14
N SER A 136 -16.22 6.74 -38.85
CA SER A 136 -17.62 6.76 -38.41
C SER A 136 -18.09 8.14 -37.92
N ASP A 137 -17.16 9.01 -37.50
CA ASP A 137 -17.49 10.34 -36.97
C ASP A 137 -17.60 11.44 -38.05
N VAL A 138 -17.22 11.12 -39.30
CA VAL A 138 -17.36 12.02 -40.47
C VAL A 138 -18.67 11.77 -41.23
N ARG A 139 -19.53 10.86 -40.76
CA ARG A 139 -20.76 10.46 -41.45
C ARG A 139 -22.04 10.55 -40.58
N SER A 140 -22.04 11.40 -39.55
CA SER A 140 -23.27 11.88 -38.88
C SER A 140 -23.39 13.39 -39.01
#